data_AF-A0A7X4GRB4-F1
#
_entry.id   AF-A0A7X4GRB4-F1
#
_cell.length_a   1.000
_cell.length_b   1.000
_cell.length_c   1.000
_cell.angle_alpha   90.00
_cell.angle_beta   90.00
_cell.angle_gamma   90.00
#
_symmetry.space_group_name_H-M   'P 1'
#
loop_
_entity.id
_entity.type
_entity.pdbx_description
1 polymer ?
#
loop_
_entity_poly.entity_id
_entity_poly.type
_entity_poly.pdbx_seq_one_letter_code
_entity_poly.pdbx_strand_id
1 'polypeptide(L)'
;MRLPGTRYQEHGWEQVRKLLGLCSLQAFRQIEMHHVLEPGQHAVLLDAYTDAVAASLRANARTARGEAEGNSYGESVYELSLGLLFELQAQTAYWTAFVAAMAVEYARSGAFWLDASAEGVLRKKVNDMYATLRDKVDADNYIVATGRDCSPNKIYTYRMLDTAYREIAGLFAAWEHNAAQVGAILGRPLAGTPIEVRQMKSIGGCKAEWIIRWSESLEQFGGSPGPLHTKSKRFASLKNSPEKIAALLAEIGDYEELSSNMDSSEDWQGEAGEAAAWLEDYWRVMSESEQAEASGQQQDDDRILAAQEPDDTDVDAATTGHAHAGVQPGEASVALDDDFALSDTELAIEQARAGELSLPLRYLELARAAQESGSWTVRMLRDESLPIRLAVYHKLLGAADDTYPDAWLDPATGELPTLQQLAALDQISMPTLRKRRNEAIARLQAAGAR
;
A
#
# COMPACT_ATOMS: atom_id res chain seq x y z
N MET A 1 -6.75 -6.89 6.19
CA MET A 1 -6.87 -8.11 7.00
C MET A 1 -5.58 -8.37 7.76
N ARG A 2 -5.65 -8.44 9.10
CA ARG A 2 -4.54 -8.85 9.99
C ARG A 2 -5.00 -10.06 10.80
N LEU A 3 -4.75 -11.26 10.28
CA LEU A 3 -4.99 -12.50 11.03
C LEU A 3 -3.66 -13.01 11.61
N PRO A 4 -3.65 -13.74 12.74
CA PRO A 4 -2.44 -14.27 13.33
C PRO A 4 -1.62 -15.08 12.32
N GLY A 5 -0.32 -14.79 12.24
CA GLY A 5 0.63 -15.47 11.35
C GLY A 5 0.50 -15.13 9.86
N THR A 6 -0.53 -14.38 9.43
CA THR A 6 -0.68 -14.03 8.01
C THR A 6 0.27 -12.90 7.61
N ARG A 7 1.11 -13.13 6.60
CA ARG A 7 2.16 -12.18 6.19
C ARG A 7 1.78 -11.35 4.98
N TYR A 8 0.98 -11.90 4.07
CA TYR A 8 0.77 -11.30 2.74
C TYR A 8 -0.47 -10.41 2.68
N GLN A 9 -0.49 -9.28 3.37
CA GLN A 9 -1.68 -8.43 3.48
C GLN A 9 -2.11 -7.82 2.12
N GLU A 10 -3.41 -7.52 1.93
CA GLU A 10 -3.93 -7.10 0.61
C GLU A 10 -3.32 -5.80 0.07
N HIS A 11 -2.92 -4.85 0.94
CA HIS A 11 -2.35 -3.58 0.46
C HIS A 11 -0.96 -3.76 -0.20
N GLY A 12 -0.10 -4.63 0.34
CA GLY A 12 1.22 -4.91 -0.23
C GLY A 12 1.23 -6.07 -1.23
N TRP A 13 0.24 -6.97 -1.17
CA TRP A 13 0.15 -8.14 -2.05
C TRP A 13 0.17 -7.77 -3.54
N GLU A 14 -0.50 -6.69 -3.94
CA GLU A 14 -0.52 -6.29 -5.35
C GLU A 14 0.88 -5.95 -5.87
N GLN A 15 1.74 -5.36 -5.05
CA GLN A 15 3.12 -5.06 -5.41
C GLN A 15 3.99 -6.33 -5.44
N VAL A 16 3.80 -7.23 -4.47
CA VAL A 16 4.43 -8.57 -4.45
C VAL A 16 4.08 -9.35 -5.72
N ARG A 17 2.79 -9.41 -6.06
CA ARG A 17 2.28 -10.06 -7.27
C ARG A 17 2.89 -9.48 -8.54
N LYS A 18 2.97 -8.15 -8.65
CA LYS A 18 3.58 -7.47 -9.80
C LYS A 18 5.08 -7.75 -9.90
N LEU A 19 5.80 -7.74 -8.77
CA LEU A 19 7.23 -8.01 -8.74
C LEU A 19 7.54 -9.45 -9.12
N LEU A 20 6.85 -10.42 -8.49
CA LEU A 20 6.97 -11.84 -8.85
C LEU A 20 6.64 -12.07 -10.31
N GLY A 21 5.53 -11.51 -10.81
CA GLY A 21 5.15 -11.63 -12.21
C GLY A 21 6.22 -11.10 -13.17
N LEU A 22 6.84 -9.95 -12.86
CA LEU A 22 7.94 -9.40 -13.65
C LEU A 22 9.17 -10.31 -13.64
N CYS A 23 9.62 -10.73 -12.46
CA CYS A 23 10.82 -11.56 -12.29
C CYS A 23 10.64 -12.95 -12.91
N SER A 24 9.46 -13.57 -12.79
CA SER A 24 9.14 -14.85 -13.43
C SER A 24 9.19 -14.77 -14.95
N LEU A 25 8.66 -13.70 -15.54
CA LEU A 25 8.72 -13.51 -16.99
C LEU A 25 10.16 -13.33 -17.49
N GLN A 26 11.00 -12.63 -16.73
CA GLN A 26 12.43 -12.53 -17.03
C GLN A 26 13.13 -13.89 -16.92
N ALA A 27 12.83 -14.67 -15.87
CA ALA A 27 13.38 -16.01 -15.68
C ALA A 27 13.00 -16.96 -16.82
N PHE A 28 11.75 -16.91 -17.31
CA PHE A 28 11.29 -17.74 -18.43
C PHE A 28 12.01 -17.47 -19.75
N ARG A 29 12.64 -16.30 -19.91
CA ARG A 29 13.50 -16.00 -21.07
C ARG A 29 14.89 -16.64 -20.97
N GLN A 30 15.28 -17.12 -19.79
CA GLN A 30 16.60 -17.66 -19.49
C GLN A 30 16.59 -19.18 -19.26
N ILE A 31 15.41 -19.78 -19.06
CA ILE A 31 15.27 -21.23 -18.81
C ILE A 31 14.65 -21.96 -19.99
N GLU A 32 14.96 -23.25 -20.10
CA GLU A 32 14.48 -24.12 -21.16
C GLU A 32 13.02 -24.54 -20.96
N MET A 33 12.08 -23.69 -21.40
CA MET A 33 10.65 -23.86 -21.18
C MET A 33 10.04 -25.10 -21.84
N HIS A 34 10.72 -25.74 -22.79
CA HIS A 34 10.25 -26.99 -23.38
C HIS A 34 10.24 -28.14 -22.36
N HIS A 35 11.08 -28.09 -21.32
CA HIS A 35 11.10 -29.05 -20.22
C HIS A 35 9.80 -29.07 -19.39
N VAL A 36 8.93 -28.06 -19.51
CA VAL A 36 7.58 -28.06 -18.90
C VAL A 36 6.75 -29.27 -19.39
N LEU A 37 6.99 -29.73 -20.62
CA LEU A 37 6.26 -30.85 -21.21
C LEU A 37 6.81 -32.22 -20.80
N GLU A 38 7.95 -32.26 -20.11
CA GLU A 38 8.69 -33.48 -19.78
C GLU A 38 8.65 -33.74 -18.26
N PRO A 39 7.80 -34.68 -17.76
CA PRO A 39 7.65 -34.92 -16.33
C PRO A 39 8.95 -35.22 -15.58
N GLY A 40 9.91 -35.86 -16.25
CA GLY A 40 11.24 -36.16 -15.68
C GLY A 40 12.11 -34.92 -15.43
N GLN A 41 11.81 -33.78 -16.08
CA GLN A 41 12.57 -32.54 -15.96
C GLN A 41 11.91 -31.52 -15.01
N HIS A 42 10.71 -31.78 -14.49
CA HIS A 42 9.94 -30.78 -13.73
C HIS A 42 10.66 -30.29 -12.47
N ALA A 43 11.41 -31.16 -11.79
CA ALA A 43 12.20 -30.80 -10.61
C ALA A 43 13.39 -29.91 -10.97
N VAL A 44 14.16 -30.31 -11.99
CA VAL A 44 15.31 -29.52 -12.50
C VAL A 44 14.84 -28.15 -13.00
N LEU A 45 13.68 -28.11 -13.65
CA LEU A 45 13.09 -26.86 -14.11
C LEU A 45 12.64 -25.96 -12.95
N LEU A 46 12.11 -26.53 -11.87
CA LEU A 46 11.77 -25.78 -10.65
C LEU A 46 13.02 -25.16 -10.02
N ASP A 47 14.12 -25.91 -9.92
CA ASP A 47 15.38 -25.40 -9.37
C ASP A 47 15.93 -24.27 -10.25
N ALA A 48 15.99 -24.46 -11.57
CA ALA A 48 16.42 -23.43 -12.51
C ALA A 48 15.54 -22.18 -12.48
N TYR A 49 14.22 -22.35 -12.38
CA TYR A 49 13.26 -21.26 -12.21
C TYR A 49 13.50 -20.51 -10.90
N THR A 50 13.68 -21.24 -9.79
CA THR A 50 13.89 -20.67 -8.46
C THR A 50 15.16 -19.83 -8.43
N ASP A 51 16.27 -20.34 -8.97
CA ASP A 51 17.54 -19.62 -9.03
C ASP A 51 17.44 -18.35 -9.90
N ALA A 52 16.82 -18.45 -11.09
CA ALA A 52 16.66 -17.32 -12.00
C ALA A 52 15.76 -16.23 -11.43
N VAL A 53 14.63 -16.60 -10.81
CA VAL A 53 13.73 -15.63 -10.17
C VAL A 53 14.39 -15.02 -8.93
N ALA A 54 15.10 -15.80 -8.11
CA ALA A 54 15.81 -15.28 -6.94
C ALA A 54 16.89 -14.26 -7.35
N ALA A 55 17.63 -14.54 -8.42
CA ALA A 55 18.60 -13.59 -8.98
C ALA A 55 17.92 -12.29 -9.47
N SER A 56 16.82 -12.41 -10.19
CA SER A 56 16.04 -11.24 -10.66
C SER A 56 15.44 -10.44 -9.49
N LEU A 57 14.91 -11.09 -8.46
CA LEU A 57 14.40 -10.44 -7.26
C LEU A 57 15.50 -9.66 -6.54
N ARG A 58 16.69 -10.25 -6.34
CA ARG A 58 17.84 -9.56 -5.72
C ARG A 58 18.24 -8.32 -6.51
N ALA A 59 18.23 -8.40 -7.84
CA ALA A 59 18.50 -7.24 -8.70
C ALA A 59 17.45 -6.12 -8.54
N ASN A 60 16.20 -6.48 -8.19
CA ASN A 60 15.12 -5.53 -7.96
C ASN A 60 14.95 -5.11 -6.49
N ALA A 61 15.78 -5.61 -5.56
CA ALA A 61 15.62 -5.38 -4.12
C ALA A 61 15.68 -3.88 -3.74
N ARG A 62 16.53 -3.11 -4.44
CA ARG A 62 16.74 -1.65 -4.22
C ARG A 62 15.93 -0.76 -5.16
N THR A 63 14.90 -1.32 -5.79
CA THR A 63 13.98 -0.52 -6.62
C THR A 63 12.86 0.02 -5.76
N ALA A 64 12.19 1.10 -6.20
CA ALA A 64 11.05 1.67 -5.50
C ALA A 64 9.95 0.64 -5.18
N ARG A 65 9.73 -0.35 -6.07
CA ARG A 65 8.80 -1.45 -5.80
C ARG A 65 9.37 -2.45 -4.79
N GLY A 66 10.66 -2.76 -4.87
CA GLY A 66 11.31 -3.72 -3.98
C GLY A 66 11.35 -3.25 -2.52
N GLU A 67 11.63 -1.97 -2.30
CA GLU A 67 11.74 -1.34 -0.98
C GLU A 67 10.38 -0.88 -0.40
N ALA A 68 9.31 -0.87 -1.23
CA ALA A 68 7.98 -0.54 -0.74
C ALA A 68 7.53 -1.49 0.38
N GLU A 69 6.72 -0.96 1.29
CA GLU A 69 6.13 -1.73 2.39
C GLU A 69 5.24 -2.85 1.83
N GLY A 70 5.58 -4.09 2.18
CA GLY A 70 4.86 -5.29 1.76
C GLY A 70 3.79 -5.73 2.75
N ASN A 71 3.98 -5.42 4.03
CA ASN A 71 3.00 -5.62 5.08
C ASN A 71 3.21 -4.67 6.25
N SER A 72 2.27 -4.67 7.20
CA SER A 72 2.39 -3.87 8.41
C SER A 72 3.39 -4.38 9.45
N TYR A 73 4.12 -5.47 9.16
CA TYR A 73 5.13 -6.04 10.07
C TYR A 73 6.55 -5.56 9.74
N GLY A 74 6.68 -4.59 8.82
CA GLY A 74 7.97 -4.02 8.41
C GLY A 74 8.68 -4.81 7.31
N GLU A 75 8.04 -5.83 6.72
CA GLU A 75 8.62 -6.57 5.61
C GLU A 75 8.41 -5.84 4.29
N SER A 76 9.46 -5.73 3.50
CA SER A 76 9.42 -5.16 2.16
C SER A 76 8.74 -6.09 1.16
N VAL A 77 8.26 -5.52 0.05
CA VAL A 77 7.73 -6.28 -1.09
C VAL A 77 8.76 -7.28 -1.64
N TYR A 78 10.04 -6.93 -1.64
CA TYR A 78 11.13 -7.83 -2.02
C TYR A 78 11.22 -9.05 -1.09
N GLU A 79 11.24 -8.83 0.23
CA GLU A 79 11.37 -9.92 1.22
C GLU A 79 10.18 -10.89 1.15
N LEU A 80 8.97 -10.36 1.03
CA LEU A 80 7.76 -11.18 0.84
C LEU A 80 7.81 -11.96 -0.48
N SER A 81 8.25 -11.33 -1.56
CA SER A 81 8.39 -12.01 -2.87
C SER A 81 9.42 -13.15 -2.79
N LEU A 82 10.56 -12.90 -2.15
CA LEU A 82 11.62 -13.90 -1.99
C LEU A 82 11.17 -15.05 -1.07
N GLY A 83 10.48 -14.74 0.02
CA GLY A 83 9.87 -15.74 0.89
C GLY A 83 8.93 -16.66 0.13
N LEU A 84 7.99 -16.09 -0.63
CA LEU A 84 7.02 -16.88 -1.39
C LEU A 84 7.66 -17.71 -2.51
N LEU A 85 8.76 -17.25 -3.10
CA LEU A 85 9.53 -18.01 -4.06
C LEU A 85 10.13 -19.29 -3.42
N PHE A 86 10.71 -19.19 -2.23
CA PHE A 86 11.27 -20.37 -1.57
C PHE A 86 10.19 -21.30 -0.99
N GLU A 87 9.04 -20.76 -0.60
CA GLU A 87 7.86 -21.57 -0.27
C GLU A 87 7.38 -22.41 -1.47
N LEU A 88 7.52 -21.91 -2.71
CA LEU A 88 7.19 -22.68 -3.91
C LEU A 88 8.09 -23.92 -4.06
N GLN A 89 9.38 -23.77 -3.73
CA GLN A 89 10.34 -24.88 -3.77
C GLN A 89 10.00 -25.94 -2.71
N ALA A 90 9.54 -25.52 -1.52
CA ALA A 90 9.06 -26.43 -0.48
C ALA A 90 7.72 -27.09 -0.83
N GLN A 91 6.83 -26.36 -1.50
CA GLN A 91 5.46 -26.77 -1.83
C GLN A 91 5.31 -27.14 -3.32
N THR A 92 6.04 -28.16 -3.76
CA THR A 92 6.17 -28.57 -5.18
C THR A 92 4.85 -28.93 -5.88
N ALA A 93 3.78 -29.22 -5.13
CA ALA A 93 2.45 -29.45 -5.68
C ALA A 93 1.91 -28.23 -6.46
N TYR A 94 2.24 -27.00 -6.03
CA TYR A 94 1.83 -25.76 -6.71
C TYR A 94 2.58 -25.57 -8.02
N TRP A 95 3.87 -25.89 -8.04
CA TRP A 95 4.65 -25.94 -9.27
C TRP A 95 4.10 -26.98 -10.26
N THR A 96 3.77 -28.17 -9.77
CA THR A 96 3.19 -29.24 -10.60
C THR A 96 1.86 -28.82 -11.22
N ALA A 97 1.00 -28.14 -10.45
CA ALA A 97 -0.25 -27.58 -10.95
C ALA A 97 -0.03 -26.47 -11.99
N PHE A 98 0.96 -25.60 -11.79
CA PHE A 98 1.36 -24.59 -12.76
C PHE A 98 1.83 -25.24 -14.08
N VAL A 99 2.73 -26.23 -14.00
CA VAL A 99 3.22 -26.98 -15.16
C VAL A 99 2.09 -27.68 -15.91
N ALA A 100 1.14 -28.29 -15.20
CA ALA A 100 -0.05 -28.86 -15.82
C ALA A 100 -0.90 -27.80 -16.55
N ALA A 101 -1.07 -26.62 -15.96
CA ALA A 101 -1.79 -25.51 -16.59
C ALA A 101 -1.07 -24.97 -17.83
N MET A 102 0.27 -24.96 -17.81
CA MET A 102 1.11 -24.61 -18.96
C MET A 102 0.97 -25.63 -20.09
N ALA A 103 0.97 -26.93 -19.77
CA ALA A 103 0.79 -28.00 -20.75
C ALA A 103 -0.60 -27.96 -21.42
N VAL A 104 -1.66 -27.64 -20.65
CA VAL A 104 -3.01 -27.44 -21.21
C VAL A 104 -3.04 -26.25 -22.17
N GLU A 105 -2.39 -25.14 -21.82
CA GLU A 105 -2.30 -23.97 -22.72
C GLU A 105 -1.47 -24.28 -23.96
N TYR A 106 -0.39 -25.06 -23.82
CA TYR A 106 0.41 -25.55 -24.94
C TYR A 106 -0.41 -26.38 -25.93
N ALA A 107 -1.25 -27.29 -25.44
CA ALA A 107 -2.13 -28.10 -26.29
C ALA A 107 -3.13 -27.24 -27.11
N ARG A 108 -3.47 -26.04 -26.62
CA ARG A 108 -4.39 -25.11 -27.28
C ARG A 108 -3.70 -24.17 -28.25
N SER A 109 -2.54 -23.65 -27.87
CA SER A 109 -1.91 -22.48 -28.50
C SER A 109 -0.46 -22.73 -28.95
N GLY A 110 0.04 -23.96 -28.83
CA GLY A 110 1.45 -24.29 -29.11
C GLY A 110 2.41 -23.69 -28.08
N ALA A 111 3.65 -23.45 -28.49
CA ALA A 111 4.69 -22.84 -27.65
C ALA A 111 4.46 -21.33 -27.42
N PHE A 112 3.32 -20.98 -26.82
CA PHE A 112 2.87 -19.60 -26.65
C PHE A 112 3.87 -18.74 -25.86
N TRP A 113 4.69 -19.34 -24.99
CA TRP A 113 5.73 -18.64 -24.23
C TRP A 113 6.85 -18.05 -25.11
N LEU A 114 6.93 -18.41 -26.41
CA LEU A 114 7.84 -17.79 -27.36
C LEU A 114 7.26 -16.53 -28.01
N ASP A 115 5.95 -16.32 -27.92
CA ASP A 115 5.26 -15.17 -28.50
C ASP A 115 5.13 -14.04 -27.47
N ALA A 116 5.69 -12.87 -27.78
CA ALA A 116 5.56 -11.67 -26.96
C ALA A 116 4.10 -11.26 -26.74
N SER A 117 3.20 -11.55 -27.69
CA SER A 117 1.77 -11.25 -27.57
C SER A 117 1.08 -12.08 -26.48
N ALA A 118 1.65 -13.24 -26.12
CA ALA A 118 1.11 -14.15 -25.12
C ALA A 118 1.71 -13.95 -23.71
N GLU A 119 2.55 -12.93 -23.50
CA GLU A 119 3.17 -12.62 -22.20
C GLU A 119 2.10 -12.42 -21.10
N GLY A 120 0.97 -11.80 -21.44
CA GLY A 120 -0.15 -11.60 -20.52
C GLY A 120 -0.75 -12.93 -20.02
N VAL A 121 -0.80 -13.96 -20.86
CA VAL A 121 -1.28 -15.30 -20.48
C VAL A 121 -0.30 -15.96 -19.52
N LEU A 122 1.00 -15.89 -19.82
CA LEU A 122 2.04 -16.45 -18.95
C LEU A 122 2.06 -15.77 -17.58
N ARG A 123 2.01 -14.44 -17.56
CA ARG A 123 1.92 -13.64 -16.32
C ARG A 123 0.70 -14.03 -15.49
N LYS A 124 -0.45 -14.24 -16.14
CA LYS A 124 -1.67 -14.71 -15.46
C LYS A 124 -1.46 -16.06 -14.79
N LYS A 125 -0.85 -17.03 -15.48
CA LYS A 125 -0.59 -18.37 -14.90
C LYS A 125 0.36 -18.31 -13.70
N VAL A 126 1.40 -17.48 -13.77
CA VAL A 126 2.30 -17.21 -12.64
C VAL A 126 1.56 -16.60 -11.46
N ASN A 127 0.75 -15.58 -11.73
CA ASN A 127 -0.04 -14.92 -10.69
C ASN A 127 -1.03 -15.88 -10.02
N ASP A 128 -1.69 -16.74 -10.79
CA ASP A 128 -2.60 -17.75 -10.25
C ASP A 128 -1.86 -18.75 -9.35
N MET A 129 -0.66 -19.21 -9.77
CA MET A 129 0.19 -20.09 -8.96
C MET A 129 0.54 -19.43 -7.62
N TYR A 130 1.12 -18.23 -7.63
CA TYR A 130 1.53 -17.54 -6.41
C TYR A 130 0.36 -17.10 -5.53
N ALA A 131 -0.79 -16.74 -6.09
CA ALA A 131 -1.99 -16.44 -5.31
C ALA A 131 -2.45 -17.68 -4.51
N THR A 132 -2.48 -18.85 -5.14
CA THR A 132 -2.87 -20.08 -4.44
C THR A 132 -1.83 -20.56 -3.44
N LEU A 133 -0.55 -20.34 -3.70
CA LEU A 133 0.54 -20.63 -2.76
C LEU A 133 0.50 -19.69 -1.55
N ARG A 134 0.30 -18.38 -1.77
CA ARG A 134 0.13 -17.37 -0.71
C ARG A 134 -0.95 -17.80 0.28
N ASP A 135 -2.13 -18.17 -0.23
CA ASP A 135 -3.25 -18.58 0.61
C ASP A 135 -2.93 -19.85 1.41
N LYS A 136 -2.05 -20.73 0.92
CA LYS A 136 -1.56 -21.90 1.65
C LYS A 136 -0.57 -21.56 2.73
N VAL A 137 0.42 -20.73 2.42
CA VAL A 137 1.43 -20.28 3.40
C VAL A 137 0.75 -19.56 4.56
N ASP A 138 -0.20 -18.66 4.28
CA ASP A 138 -0.95 -17.99 5.32
C ASP A 138 -1.89 -18.92 6.09
N ALA A 139 -2.45 -19.96 5.45
CA ALA A 139 -3.26 -20.94 6.16
C ALA A 139 -2.39 -21.76 7.13
N ASP A 140 -1.21 -22.19 6.70
CA ASP A 140 -0.26 -22.91 7.55
C ASP A 140 0.21 -22.03 8.72
N ASN A 141 0.60 -20.79 8.45
CA ASN A 141 1.05 -19.86 9.47
C ASN A 141 -0.07 -19.55 10.48
N TYR A 142 -1.31 -19.43 10.01
CA TYR A 142 -2.46 -19.26 10.89
C TYR A 142 -2.67 -20.49 11.78
N ILE A 143 -2.55 -21.71 11.24
CA ILE A 143 -2.65 -22.95 12.04
C ILE A 143 -1.54 -22.98 13.10
N VAL A 144 -0.31 -22.64 12.73
CA VAL A 144 0.83 -22.60 13.65
C VAL A 144 0.60 -21.55 14.75
N ALA A 145 0.12 -20.36 14.38
CA ALA A 145 -0.08 -19.25 15.33
C ALA A 145 -1.26 -19.47 16.29
N THR A 146 -2.32 -20.16 15.84
CA THR A 146 -3.58 -20.26 16.60
C THR A 146 -3.89 -21.65 17.12
N GLY A 147 -3.24 -22.69 16.58
CA GLY A 147 -3.60 -24.09 16.79
C GLY A 147 -4.94 -24.51 16.18
N ARG A 148 -5.59 -23.64 15.39
CA ARG A 148 -6.90 -23.89 14.78
C ARG A 148 -6.76 -24.31 13.33
N ASP A 149 -7.55 -25.30 12.93
CA ASP A 149 -7.59 -25.74 11.53
C ASP A 149 -8.01 -24.59 10.60
N CYS A 150 -7.21 -24.38 9.57
CA CYS A 150 -7.47 -23.40 8.53
C CYS A 150 -7.14 -23.99 7.16
N SER A 151 -7.94 -23.68 6.15
CA SER A 151 -7.68 -24.10 4.78
C SER A 151 -7.30 -22.90 3.92
N PRO A 152 -6.56 -23.08 2.82
CA PRO A 152 -6.26 -21.99 1.88
C PRO A 152 -7.54 -21.31 1.38
N ASN A 153 -8.61 -22.07 1.15
CA ASN A 153 -9.91 -21.53 0.77
C ASN A 153 -10.55 -20.67 1.87
N LYS A 154 -10.30 -20.98 3.15
CA LYS A 154 -10.78 -20.18 4.29
C LYS A 154 -10.04 -18.84 4.33
N ILE A 155 -8.71 -18.84 4.18
CA ILE A 155 -7.89 -17.61 4.04
C ILE A 155 -8.36 -16.74 2.87
N TYR A 156 -8.54 -17.35 1.70
CA TYR A 156 -9.07 -16.65 0.54
C TYR A 156 -10.45 -16.02 0.80
N THR A 157 -11.32 -16.73 1.52
CA THR A 157 -12.63 -16.21 1.91
C THR A 157 -12.49 -15.01 2.86
N TYR A 158 -11.59 -15.06 3.83
CA TYR A 158 -11.33 -13.93 4.71
C TYR A 158 -10.87 -12.68 3.97
N ARG A 159 -9.94 -12.83 3.04
CA ARG A 159 -9.45 -11.73 2.21
C ARG A 159 -10.56 -11.10 1.39
N MET A 160 -11.39 -11.92 0.76
CA MET A 160 -12.55 -11.45 0.00
C MET A 160 -13.54 -10.67 0.88
N LEU A 161 -13.80 -11.14 2.11
CA LEU A 161 -14.66 -10.45 3.07
C LEU A 161 -14.02 -9.14 3.56
N ASP A 162 -12.70 -9.10 3.79
CA ASP A 162 -11.97 -7.89 4.15
C ASP A 162 -12.02 -6.84 3.03
N THR A 163 -11.83 -7.25 1.78
CA THR A 163 -12.00 -6.37 0.61
C THR A 163 -13.44 -5.85 0.54
N ALA A 164 -14.44 -6.74 0.62
CA ALA A 164 -15.84 -6.35 0.55
C ALA A 164 -16.22 -5.37 1.67
N TYR A 165 -15.75 -5.60 2.90
CA TYR A 165 -15.91 -4.68 4.00
C TYR A 165 -15.30 -3.30 3.70
N ARG A 166 -14.04 -3.23 3.24
CA ARG A 166 -13.37 -1.96 2.92
C ARG A 166 -14.12 -1.17 1.84
N GLU A 167 -14.62 -1.84 0.82
CA GLU A 167 -15.43 -1.23 -0.24
C GLU A 167 -16.75 -0.67 0.32
N ILE A 168 -17.45 -1.43 1.18
CA ILE A 168 -18.67 -0.95 1.84
C ILE A 168 -18.36 0.23 2.77
N ALA A 169 -17.25 0.18 3.51
CA ALA A 169 -16.81 1.27 4.38
C ALA A 169 -16.53 2.55 3.57
N GLY A 170 -15.86 2.45 2.42
CA GLY A 170 -15.65 3.56 1.50
C GLY A 170 -16.96 4.14 0.97
N LEU A 171 -17.91 3.28 0.55
CA LEU A 171 -19.24 3.71 0.12
C LEU A 171 -20.02 4.41 1.24
N PHE A 172 -19.90 3.93 2.48
CA PHE A 172 -20.56 4.52 3.65
C PHE A 172 -19.94 5.87 4.03
N ALA A 173 -18.61 6.00 3.95
CA ALA A 173 -17.92 7.28 4.15
C ALA A 173 -18.38 8.32 3.12
N ALA A 174 -18.49 7.91 1.84
CA ALA A 174 -18.97 8.75 0.75
C ALA A 174 -20.47 8.59 0.45
N TRP A 175 -21.31 8.36 1.47
CA TRP A 175 -22.72 7.97 1.27
C TRP A 175 -23.54 9.02 0.52
N GLU A 176 -23.23 10.31 0.65
CA GLU A 176 -23.96 11.37 -0.05
C GLU A 176 -23.83 11.24 -1.58
N HIS A 177 -22.63 10.92 -2.04
CA HIS A 177 -22.34 10.70 -3.46
C HIS A 177 -22.87 9.34 -3.95
N ASN A 178 -22.99 8.36 -3.04
CA ASN A 178 -23.38 6.98 -3.35
C ASN A 178 -24.76 6.60 -2.78
N ALA A 179 -25.65 7.57 -2.55
CA ALA A 179 -26.86 7.38 -1.74
C ALA A 179 -27.77 6.26 -2.26
N ALA A 180 -27.89 6.13 -3.58
CA ALA A 180 -28.68 5.06 -4.20
C ALA A 180 -28.11 3.66 -3.92
N GLN A 181 -26.80 3.50 -4.03
CA GLN A 181 -26.13 2.23 -3.77
C GLN A 181 -26.11 1.91 -2.27
N VAL A 182 -25.84 2.89 -1.42
CA VAL A 182 -25.91 2.72 0.05
C VAL A 182 -27.33 2.34 0.48
N GLY A 183 -28.37 2.95 -0.09
CA GLY A 183 -29.76 2.55 0.14
C GLY A 183 -30.04 1.10 -0.27
N ALA A 184 -29.49 0.64 -1.40
CA ALA A 184 -29.60 -0.75 -1.83
C ALA A 184 -28.89 -1.73 -0.86
N ILE A 185 -27.69 -1.39 -0.38
CA ILE A 185 -26.93 -2.18 0.60
C ILE A 185 -27.71 -2.29 1.93
N LEU A 186 -28.25 -1.17 2.41
CA LEU A 186 -29.05 -1.14 3.64
C LEU A 186 -30.45 -1.75 3.44
N GLY A 187 -30.91 -1.88 2.20
CA GLY A 187 -32.23 -2.40 1.82
C GLY A 187 -33.37 -1.45 2.18
N ARG A 188 -33.11 -0.15 2.22
CA ARG A 188 -34.11 0.88 2.50
C ARG A 188 -33.74 2.21 1.82
N PRO A 189 -34.73 3.04 1.42
CA PRO A 189 -34.45 4.39 0.93
C PRO A 189 -33.84 5.25 2.05
N LEU A 190 -32.91 6.14 1.67
CA LEU A 190 -32.26 7.05 2.61
C LEU A 190 -33.06 8.34 2.73
N ALA A 191 -33.50 8.67 3.94
CA ALA A 191 -34.21 9.91 4.27
C ALA A 191 -33.42 10.77 5.26
N GLY A 192 -32.09 10.82 5.06
CA GLY A 192 -31.12 11.47 5.95
C GLY A 192 -29.87 10.61 6.15
N THR A 193 -28.95 11.08 7.00
CA THR A 193 -27.70 10.37 7.30
C THR A 193 -28.01 8.98 7.90
N PRO A 194 -27.56 7.88 7.27
CA PRO A 194 -27.80 6.54 7.80
C PRO A 194 -27.06 6.35 9.14
N ILE A 195 -27.72 5.75 10.13
CA ILE A 195 -27.09 5.49 11.44
C ILE A 195 -25.99 4.44 11.31
N GLU A 196 -26.14 3.52 10.36
CA GLU A 196 -25.22 2.44 10.05
C GLU A 196 -23.85 2.96 9.60
N VAL A 197 -23.82 4.08 8.86
CA VAL A 197 -22.59 4.79 8.48
C VAL A 197 -21.79 5.21 9.71
N ARG A 198 -22.47 5.57 10.82
CA ARG A 198 -21.81 5.95 12.08
C ARG A 198 -21.45 4.76 12.97
N GLN A 199 -22.15 3.63 12.81
CA GLN A 199 -21.98 2.46 13.68
C GLN A 199 -20.90 1.51 13.18
N MET A 200 -20.67 1.42 11.87
CA MET A 200 -19.68 0.51 11.31
C MET A 200 -18.27 1.09 11.48
N LYS A 201 -17.58 0.68 12.55
CA LYS A 201 -16.22 1.12 12.89
C LYS A 201 -15.13 0.11 12.54
N SER A 202 -15.49 -1.17 12.48
CA SER A 202 -14.59 -2.29 12.19
C SER A 202 -15.32 -3.36 11.37
N ILE A 203 -14.56 -4.32 10.84
CA ILE A 203 -15.11 -5.42 10.06
C ILE A 203 -16.08 -6.29 10.87
N GLY A 204 -15.87 -6.43 12.18
CA GLY A 204 -16.79 -7.14 13.08
C GLY A 204 -18.16 -6.47 13.20
N GLY A 205 -18.25 -5.16 12.94
CA GLY A 205 -19.51 -4.41 12.87
C GLY A 205 -20.23 -4.51 11.51
N CYS A 206 -19.59 -5.11 10.50
CA CYS A 206 -20.18 -5.28 9.18
C CYS A 206 -21.21 -6.43 9.19
N LYS A 207 -22.42 -6.17 8.70
CA LYS A 207 -23.47 -7.19 8.65
C LYS A 207 -23.33 -8.08 7.41
N ALA A 208 -23.57 -9.38 7.56
CA ALA A 208 -23.53 -10.32 6.45
C ALA A 208 -24.50 -9.94 5.32
N GLU A 209 -25.67 -9.39 5.67
CA GLU A 209 -26.66 -8.92 4.70
C GLU A 209 -26.13 -7.75 3.85
N TRP A 210 -25.28 -6.90 4.42
CA TRP A 210 -24.66 -5.79 3.68
C TRP A 210 -23.68 -6.32 2.65
N ILE A 211 -22.85 -7.31 2.98
CA ILE A 211 -21.94 -7.96 2.01
C ILE A 211 -22.73 -8.59 0.86
N ILE A 212 -23.82 -9.29 1.16
CA ILE A 212 -24.66 -9.95 0.14
C ILE A 212 -25.29 -8.91 -0.78
N ARG A 213 -25.93 -7.87 -0.22
CA ARG A 213 -26.59 -6.81 -1.00
C ARG A 213 -25.62 -5.90 -1.72
N TRP A 214 -24.45 -5.64 -1.15
CA TRP A 214 -23.36 -4.97 -1.84
C TRP A 214 -22.97 -5.74 -3.09
N SER A 215 -22.72 -7.05 -2.95
CA SER A 215 -22.39 -7.90 -4.10
C SER A 215 -23.50 -7.95 -5.15
N GLU A 216 -24.77 -7.85 -4.76
CA GLU A 216 -25.90 -7.76 -5.70
C GLU A 216 -25.94 -6.39 -6.41
N SER A 217 -25.71 -5.31 -5.65
CA SER A 217 -25.74 -3.94 -6.15
C SER A 217 -24.67 -3.65 -7.22
N LEU A 218 -23.54 -4.35 -7.20
CA LEU A 218 -22.45 -4.14 -8.17
C LEU A 218 -22.90 -4.33 -9.62
N GLU A 219 -23.86 -5.21 -9.89
CA GLU A 219 -24.39 -5.36 -11.26
C GLU A 219 -25.15 -4.11 -11.70
N GLN A 220 -25.94 -3.54 -10.79
CA GLN A 220 -26.76 -2.36 -11.03
C GLN A 220 -25.92 -1.07 -11.17
N PHE A 221 -24.89 -0.90 -10.33
CA PHE A 221 -24.14 0.36 -10.23
C PHE A 221 -22.76 0.31 -10.88
N GLY A 222 -22.16 -0.88 -11.04
CA GLY A 222 -20.84 -1.10 -11.64
C GLY A 222 -20.87 -1.87 -12.97
N GLY A 223 -22.04 -2.34 -13.41
CA GLY A 223 -22.22 -3.02 -14.70
C GLY A 223 -21.68 -4.46 -14.76
N SER A 224 -21.29 -5.04 -13.63
CA SER A 224 -20.81 -6.43 -13.55
C SER A 224 -21.25 -7.11 -12.25
N PRO A 225 -21.62 -8.40 -12.28
CA PRO A 225 -22.07 -9.10 -11.08
C PRO A 225 -20.98 -9.15 -10.03
N GLY A 226 -21.35 -8.86 -8.77
CA GLY A 226 -20.40 -8.91 -7.66
C GLY A 226 -19.94 -10.33 -7.33
N PRO A 227 -18.93 -10.46 -6.45
CA PRO A 227 -18.20 -11.71 -6.23
C PRO A 227 -19.10 -12.89 -5.78
N LEU A 228 -20.13 -12.63 -4.97
CA LEU A 228 -21.08 -13.65 -4.50
C LEU A 228 -22.15 -14.03 -5.54
N HIS A 229 -22.29 -13.25 -6.60
CA HIS A 229 -23.29 -13.42 -7.65
C HIS A 229 -22.69 -13.91 -8.98
N THR A 230 -21.39 -14.19 -8.99
CA THR A 230 -20.72 -14.85 -10.13
C THR A 230 -21.08 -16.34 -10.22
N LYS A 231 -20.81 -16.97 -11.38
CA LYS A 231 -20.97 -18.43 -11.57
C LYS A 231 -19.97 -19.29 -10.79
N SER A 232 -19.15 -18.69 -9.91
CA SER A 232 -18.15 -19.42 -9.13
C SER A 232 -18.80 -20.30 -8.06
N LYS A 233 -18.59 -21.62 -8.17
CA LYS A 233 -19.06 -22.59 -7.15
C LYS A 233 -18.53 -22.29 -5.75
N ARG A 234 -17.37 -21.63 -5.62
CA ARG A 234 -16.76 -21.28 -4.34
C ARG A 234 -17.59 -20.27 -3.54
N PHE A 235 -18.29 -19.38 -4.23
CA PHE A 235 -18.99 -18.25 -3.63
C PHE A 235 -20.51 -18.38 -3.66
N ALA A 236 -21.04 -19.14 -4.61
CA ALA A 236 -22.47 -19.43 -4.69
C ALA A 236 -23.03 -20.06 -3.40
N SER A 237 -22.20 -20.81 -2.65
CA SER A 237 -22.60 -21.37 -1.36
C SER A 237 -22.67 -20.33 -0.24
N LEU A 238 -21.80 -19.31 -0.25
CA LEU A 238 -21.76 -18.27 0.78
C LEU A 238 -22.95 -17.32 0.70
N LYS A 239 -23.44 -17.00 -0.52
CA LYS A 239 -24.65 -16.17 -0.71
C LYS A 239 -25.85 -16.69 0.09
N ASN A 240 -25.97 -18.01 0.24
CA ASN A 240 -27.09 -18.66 0.93
C ASN A 240 -26.76 -19.05 2.39
N SER A 241 -25.70 -18.49 2.96
CA SER A 241 -25.24 -18.80 4.33
C SER A 241 -24.78 -17.54 5.06
N PRO A 242 -25.70 -16.59 5.33
CA PRO A 242 -25.38 -15.33 6.01
C PRO A 242 -24.78 -15.57 7.41
N GLU A 243 -25.19 -16.63 8.11
CA GLU A 243 -24.65 -16.98 9.43
C GLU A 243 -23.15 -17.33 9.34
N LYS A 244 -22.75 -17.99 8.25
CA LYS A 244 -21.34 -18.32 8.01
C LYS A 244 -20.52 -17.07 7.68
N ILE A 245 -21.08 -16.14 6.90
CA ILE A 245 -20.42 -14.86 6.63
C ILE A 245 -20.25 -14.07 7.94
N ALA A 246 -21.31 -13.98 8.76
CA ALA A 246 -21.27 -13.28 10.03
C ALA A 246 -20.22 -13.86 10.98
N ALA A 247 -20.13 -15.20 11.09
CA ALA A 247 -19.11 -15.86 11.90
C ALA A 247 -17.68 -15.54 11.42
N LEU A 248 -17.45 -15.51 10.11
CA LEU A 248 -16.14 -15.18 9.54
C LEU A 248 -15.79 -13.69 9.74
N LEU A 249 -16.76 -12.77 9.60
CA LEU A 249 -16.54 -11.34 9.85
C LEU A 249 -16.22 -11.06 11.32
N ALA A 250 -16.93 -11.73 12.24
CA ALA A 250 -16.63 -11.68 13.67
C ALA A 250 -15.21 -12.19 13.95
N GLU A 251 -14.82 -13.33 13.37
CA GLU A 251 -13.47 -13.87 13.56
C GLU A 251 -12.38 -12.91 13.05
N ILE A 252 -12.57 -12.25 11.90
CA ILE A 252 -11.61 -11.22 11.45
C ILE A 252 -11.59 -10.03 12.43
N GLY A 253 -12.76 -9.58 12.90
CA GLY A 253 -12.89 -8.45 13.81
C GLY A 253 -12.22 -8.68 15.16
N ASP A 254 -12.40 -9.87 15.75
CA ASP A 254 -11.78 -10.26 17.02
C ASP A 254 -10.24 -10.15 16.93
N TYR A 255 -9.65 -10.51 15.78
CA TYR A 255 -8.21 -10.41 15.58
C TYR A 255 -7.72 -9.01 15.22
N GLU A 256 -8.55 -8.21 14.51
CA GLU A 256 -8.25 -6.80 14.28
C GLU A 256 -8.13 -6.06 15.61
N GLU A 257 -9.04 -6.31 16.56
CA GLU A 257 -9.01 -5.72 17.91
C GLU A 257 -7.76 -6.15 18.70
N LEU A 258 -7.42 -7.44 18.67
CA LEU A 258 -6.20 -7.96 19.32
C LEU A 258 -4.92 -7.37 18.69
N SER A 259 -4.90 -7.16 17.37
CA SER A 259 -3.77 -6.55 16.67
C SER A 259 -3.67 -5.04 16.92
N SER A 260 -4.80 -4.32 16.99
CA SER A 260 -4.79 -2.87 17.23
C SER A 260 -4.28 -2.50 18.61
N ASN A 261 -4.39 -3.40 19.59
CA ASN A 261 -3.80 -3.21 20.92
C ASN A 261 -2.26 -3.29 20.91
N MET A 262 -1.64 -3.76 19.82
CA MET A 262 -0.19 -3.73 19.61
C MET A 262 0.26 -2.55 18.72
N ASP A 263 -0.67 -1.95 17.97
CA ASP A 263 -0.42 -0.89 17.00
C ASP A 263 -0.83 0.50 17.53
N SER A 264 -0.84 0.73 18.85
CA SER A 264 -0.90 2.10 19.40
C SER A 264 0.42 2.81 19.07
N SER A 265 0.58 3.22 17.82
CA SER A 265 1.70 4.06 17.36
C SER A 265 1.77 5.39 18.10
N GLU A 266 0.68 5.82 18.75
CA GLU A 266 0.66 6.96 19.67
C GLU A 266 1.44 6.68 20.96
N ASP A 267 1.53 5.43 21.44
CA ASP A 267 2.35 5.07 22.60
C ASP A 267 3.85 5.06 22.23
N TRP A 268 4.20 4.56 21.03
CA TRP A 268 5.59 4.54 20.55
C TRP A 268 6.13 5.93 20.16
N GLN A 269 5.28 6.87 19.72
CA GLN A 269 5.71 8.25 19.43
C GLN A 269 6.02 9.05 20.71
N GLY A 270 5.49 8.64 21.86
CA GLY A 270 5.91 9.15 23.17
C GLY A 270 7.34 8.72 23.54
N GLU A 271 7.74 7.49 23.19
CA GLU A 271 9.04 6.92 23.53
C GLU A 271 10.21 7.51 22.72
N ALA A 272 9.98 8.06 21.51
CA ALA A 272 11.07 8.64 20.71
C ALA A 272 11.66 9.90 21.35
N GLY A 273 10.83 10.73 21.98
CA GLY A 273 11.29 11.90 22.75
C GLY A 273 11.97 11.50 24.05
N GLU A 274 11.48 10.44 24.71
CA GLU A 274 12.07 9.89 25.93
C GLU A 274 13.42 9.20 25.67
N ALA A 275 13.55 8.49 24.55
CA ALA A 275 14.81 7.91 24.08
C ALA A 275 15.84 8.98 23.71
N ALA A 276 15.41 10.09 23.07
CA ALA A 276 16.29 11.23 22.81
C ALA A 276 16.77 11.88 24.11
N ALA A 277 15.86 12.09 25.07
CA ALA A 277 16.20 12.63 26.40
C ALA A 277 17.15 11.69 27.18
N TRP A 278 16.94 10.37 27.11
CA TRP A 278 17.82 9.37 27.70
C TRP A 278 19.21 9.37 27.07
N LEU A 279 19.30 9.49 25.75
CA LEU A 279 20.58 9.58 25.06
C LEU A 279 21.30 10.87 25.44
N GLU A 280 20.62 12.02 25.45
CA GLU A 280 21.20 13.29 25.90
C GLU A 280 21.71 13.23 27.35
N ASP A 281 20.94 12.62 28.26
CA ASP A 281 21.36 12.45 29.64
C ASP A 281 22.54 11.48 29.79
N TYR A 282 22.55 10.39 29.02
CA TYR A 282 23.69 9.47 28.95
C TYR A 282 24.97 10.18 28.47
N TRP A 283 24.88 10.98 27.40
CA TRP A 283 26.02 11.76 26.90
C TRP A 283 26.49 12.80 27.91
N ARG A 284 25.56 13.43 28.65
CA ARG A 284 25.87 14.36 29.74
C ARG A 284 26.64 13.66 30.86
N VAL A 285 26.13 12.53 31.36
CA VAL A 285 26.76 11.75 32.44
C VAL A 285 28.16 11.28 32.03
N MET A 286 28.32 10.77 30.81
CA MET A 286 29.63 10.37 30.29
C MET A 286 30.61 11.56 30.23
N SER A 287 30.16 12.72 29.77
CA SER A 287 30.98 13.94 29.71
C SER A 287 31.37 14.45 31.10
N GLU A 288 30.46 14.37 32.08
CA GLU A 288 30.72 14.74 33.48
C GLU A 288 31.72 13.76 34.13
N SER A 289 31.61 12.46 33.85
CA SER A 289 32.59 11.45 34.30
C SER A 289 33.98 11.70 33.71
N GLU A 290 34.09 11.96 32.40
CA GLU A 290 35.36 12.26 31.75
C GLU A 290 36.01 13.56 32.30
N GLN A 291 35.20 14.57 32.62
CA GLN A 291 35.68 15.82 33.22
C GLN A 291 36.11 15.65 34.69
N ALA A 292 35.41 14.81 35.47
CA ALA A 292 35.79 14.47 36.84
C ALA A 292 37.12 13.71 36.87
N GLU A 293 37.32 12.76 35.96
CA GLU A 293 38.60 12.05 35.80
C GLU A 293 39.73 12.99 35.36
N ALA A 294 39.48 13.86 34.37
CA ALA A 294 40.48 14.80 33.87
C ALA A 294 40.88 15.88 34.90
N SER A 295 39.96 16.26 35.79
CA SER A 295 40.22 17.22 36.88
C SER A 295 40.83 16.58 38.13
N GLY A 296 41.06 15.26 38.12
CA GLY A 296 41.67 14.53 39.23
C GLY A 296 40.79 14.45 40.48
N GLN A 297 39.46 14.61 40.33
CA GLN A 297 38.54 14.41 41.43
C GLN A 297 38.55 12.92 41.81
N GLN A 298 38.74 12.67 43.10
CA GLN A 298 38.80 11.32 43.65
C GLN A 298 37.41 10.69 43.50
N GLN A 299 37.30 9.59 42.74
CA GLN A 299 36.07 8.81 42.62
C GLN A 299 35.57 8.47 44.03
N ASP A 300 34.42 9.03 44.42
CA ASP A 300 33.71 8.56 45.60
C ASP A 300 33.31 7.10 45.35
N ASP A 301 33.60 6.22 46.31
CA ASP A 301 33.34 4.78 46.23
C ASP A 301 31.93 4.50 45.69
N ASP A 302 31.83 3.71 44.61
CA ASP A 302 30.59 3.22 44.01
C ASP A 302 29.66 2.63 45.10
N ARG A 303 28.66 3.42 45.51
CA ARG A 303 27.63 2.99 46.45
C ARG A 303 26.31 2.88 45.73
N ILE A 304 25.85 1.64 45.58
CA ILE A 304 24.45 1.35 45.24
C ILE A 304 23.60 1.86 46.42
N LEU A 305 22.86 2.95 46.20
CA LEU A 305 21.87 3.44 47.16
C LEU A 305 20.67 2.49 47.18
N ALA A 306 20.16 2.18 48.38
CA ALA A 306 18.99 1.32 48.53
C ALA A 306 17.74 2.00 47.94
N ALA A 307 16.90 1.22 47.28
CA ALA A 307 15.65 1.69 46.69
C ALA A 307 14.76 2.35 47.75
N GLN A 308 14.27 3.54 47.42
CA GLN A 308 13.36 4.31 48.28
C GLN A 308 11.99 3.61 48.27
N GLU A 309 11.47 3.26 49.45
CA GLU A 309 10.17 2.60 49.58
C GLU A 309 9.03 3.53 49.10
N PRO A 310 8.02 3.00 48.40
CA PRO A 310 6.89 3.78 47.92
C PRO A 310 5.97 4.16 49.08
N ASP A 311 5.64 5.44 49.19
CA ASP A 311 4.62 5.96 50.10
C ASP A 311 3.24 5.77 49.45
N ASP A 312 2.42 4.93 50.06
CA ASP A 312 1.03 4.68 49.70
C ASP A 312 0.17 5.91 50.03
N THR A 313 -0.40 6.59 49.03
CA THR A 313 -1.72 7.24 49.17
C THR A 313 -2.38 7.55 47.81
N ASP A 314 -3.38 6.71 47.51
CA ASP A 314 -4.73 7.05 47.05
C ASP A 314 -5.04 7.63 45.65
N VAL A 315 -5.56 6.69 44.83
CA VAL A 315 -6.84 6.63 44.07
C VAL A 315 -7.39 7.79 43.19
N ASP A 316 -7.70 7.35 41.96
CA ASP A 316 -8.93 7.53 41.16
C ASP A 316 -9.39 8.90 40.64
N ALA A 317 -9.20 9.02 39.31
CA ALA A 317 -10.25 9.14 38.29
C ALA A 317 -11.33 10.25 38.40
N ALA A 318 -11.35 11.08 37.35
CA ALA A 318 -12.47 11.22 36.40
C ALA A 318 -12.99 12.66 36.14
N THR A 319 -12.93 13.01 34.85
CA THR A 319 -13.89 13.81 34.04
C THR A 319 -14.04 15.32 34.29
N THR A 320 -13.72 16.15 33.28
CA THR A 320 -14.69 16.83 32.36
C THR A 320 -14.09 18.08 31.68
N GLY A 321 -14.40 18.29 30.39
CA GLY A 321 -14.72 19.64 29.88
C GLY A 321 -13.95 20.20 28.67
N HIS A 322 -14.60 20.14 27.51
CA HIS A 322 -14.57 21.10 26.37
C HIS A 322 -13.33 21.14 25.45
N ALA A 323 -13.37 21.49 24.16
CA ALA A 323 -14.32 21.56 23.03
C ALA A 323 -13.57 22.29 21.89
N HIS A 324 -13.89 22.00 20.62
CA HIS A 324 -13.48 22.73 19.38
C HIS A 324 -11.99 22.62 18.95
N ALA A 325 -11.60 22.58 17.67
CA ALA A 325 -12.29 22.45 16.39
C ALA A 325 -11.26 22.26 15.26
N GLY A 326 -11.56 21.38 14.29
CA GLY A 326 -11.08 21.43 12.90
C GLY A 326 -9.60 21.16 12.64
N VAL A 327 -9.15 20.71 11.47
CA VAL A 327 -9.77 20.49 10.17
C VAL A 327 -8.89 19.40 9.51
N GLN A 328 -9.50 18.32 9.05
CA GLN A 328 -8.99 17.50 7.93
C GLN A 328 -9.43 18.16 6.63
N PRO A 329 -8.69 18.05 5.51
CA PRO A 329 -8.79 16.85 4.66
C PRO A 329 -7.41 16.40 4.12
N GLY A 330 -7.18 15.14 3.75
CA GLY A 330 -7.95 14.37 2.77
C GLY A 330 -7.57 14.86 1.37
N GLU A 331 -7.26 14.06 0.35
CA GLU A 331 -7.68 12.70 0.03
C GLU A 331 -7.06 12.37 -1.34
N ALA A 332 -6.79 11.08 -1.54
CA ALA A 332 -6.94 10.36 -2.82
C ALA A 332 -5.94 10.73 -3.94
N SER A 333 -5.48 9.76 -4.74
CA SER A 333 -6.39 9.19 -5.74
C SER A 333 -5.76 8.25 -6.79
N VAL A 334 -6.64 7.46 -7.41
CA VAL A 334 -6.90 7.36 -8.87
C VAL A 334 -5.72 7.00 -9.79
N ALA A 335 -5.84 5.78 -10.32
CA ALA A 335 -5.26 5.32 -11.56
C ALA A 335 -5.51 6.32 -12.71
N LEU A 336 -4.44 6.75 -13.38
CA LEU A 336 -4.51 7.43 -14.66
C LEU A 336 -3.63 6.70 -15.66
N ASP A 337 -4.28 6.29 -16.75
CA ASP A 337 -3.84 6.17 -18.13
C ASP A 337 -2.31 6.12 -18.41
N ASP A 338 -1.92 4.94 -18.89
CA ASP A 338 -0.60 4.50 -19.35
C ASP A 338 -0.21 5.10 -20.73
N ASP A 339 -0.41 6.40 -20.94
CA ASP A 339 -0.27 7.04 -22.27
C ASP A 339 0.84 8.11 -22.36
N PHE A 340 1.66 8.28 -21.31
CA PHE A 340 2.77 9.24 -21.28
C PHE A 340 4.02 8.72 -20.56
N ALA A 341 4.36 7.43 -20.73
CA ALA A 341 5.66 6.93 -20.29
C ALA A 341 6.76 7.63 -21.08
N LEU A 342 7.46 8.58 -20.44
CA LEU A 342 8.63 9.25 -21.02
C LEU A 342 9.69 8.20 -21.38
N SER A 343 10.32 8.38 -22.54
CA SER A 343 11.44 7.52 -22.94
C SER A 343 12.61 7.66 -21.96
N ASP A 344 13.43 6.60 -21.83
CA ASP A 344 14.64 6.62 -21.00
C ASP A 344 15.58 7.79 -21.34
N THR A 345 15.56 8.23 -22.60
CA THR A 345 16.28 9.42 -23.08
C THR A 345 15.73 10.74 -22.55
N GLU A 346 14.41 10.88 -22.44
CA GLU A 346 13.77 12.09 -21.89
C GLU A 346 13.97 12.16 -20.37
N LEU A 347 13.92 11.03 -19.67
CA LEU A 347 14.21 10.94 -18.24
C LEU A 347 15.66 11.34 -17.91
N ALA A 348 16.64 10.89 -18.71
CA ALA A 348 18.03 11.29 -18.53
C ALA A 348 18.24 12.80 -18.72
N ILE A 349 17.53 13.40 -19.68
CA ILE A 349 17.56 14.85 -19.93
C ILE A 349 16.92 15.63 -18.78
N GLU A 350 15.79 15.17 -18.25
CA GLU A 350 15.14 15.77 -17.09
C GLU A 350 16.01 15.70 -15.83
N GLN A 351 16.68 14.56 -15.60
CA GLN A 351 17.59 14.38 -14.46
C GLN A 351 18.83 15.28 -14.53
N ALA A 352 19.40 15.46 -15.72
CA ALA A 352 20.53 16.37 -15.92
C ALA A 352 20.15 17.82 -15.53
N ARG A 353 18.95 18.27 -15.88
CA ARG A 353 18.45 19.61 -15.55
C ARG A 353 18.18 19.81 -14.07
N ALA A 354 17.62 18.80 -13.41
CA ALA A 354 17.43 18.86 -11.96
C ALA A 354 18.78 19.02 -11.24
N GLY A 355 19.80 18.28 -11.69
CA GLY A 355 21.17 18.41 -11.19
C GLY A 355 21.79 19.79 -11.41
N GLU A 356 21.58 20.41 -12.57
CA GLU A 356 22.05 21.78 -12.88
C GLU A 356 21.43 22.86 -11.97
N LEU A 357 20.25 22.58 -11.40
CA LEU A 357 19.51 23.51 -10.54
C LEU A 357 19.67 23.21 -9.05
N SER A 358 20.60 22.31 -8.69
CA SER A 358 20.80 21.80 -7.33
C SER A 358 19.56 21.16 -6.71
N LEU A 359 18.62 20.72 -7.54
CA LEU A 359 17.46 19.94 -7.12
C LEU A 359 17.84 18.44 -7.09
N PRO A 360 17.13 17.62 -6.28
CA PRO A 360 17.34 16.18 -6.25
C PRO A 360 17.31 15.56 -7.65
N LEU A 361 18.20 14.60 -7.89
CA LEU A 361 18.07 13.73 -9.05
C LEU A 361 16.68 13.06 -8.98
N ARG A 362 15.97 13.03 -10.10
CA ARG A 362 14.55 12.57 -10.19
C ARG A 362 13.52 13.52 -9.56
N TYR A 363 13.86 14.79 -9.29
CA TYR A 363 12.91 15.78 -8.74
C TYR A 363 11.55 15.80 -9.44
N LEU A 364 11.51 15.93 -10.78
CA LEU A 364 10.24 15.96 -11.53
C LEU A 364 9.46 14.65 -11.48
N GLU A 365 10.11 13.53 -11.21
CA GLU A 365 9.49 12.22 -11.07
C GLU A 365 8.84 12.08 -9.69
N LEU A 366 9.59 12.43 -8.63
CA LEU A 366 9.10 12.44 -7.25
C LEU A 366 7.95 13.43 -7.08
N ALA A 367 8.09 14.64 -7.65
CA ALA A 367 7.04 15.64 -7.59
C ALA A 367 5.79 15.25 -8.41
N ARG A 368 5.94 14.48 -9.50
CA ARG A 368 4.79 13.89 -10.22
C ARG A 368 4.12 12.80 -9.39
N ALA A 369 4.88 11.95 -8.73
CA ALA A 369 4.36 10.85 -7.92
C ALA A 369 3.62 11.35 -6.66
N ALA A 370 4.10 12.45 -6.07
CA ALA A 370 3.47 13.10 -4.91
C ALA A 370 2.22 13.93 -5.27
N GLN A 371 1.90 14.06 -6.56
CA GLN A 371 0.71 14.78 -6.97
C GLN A 371 -0.54 13.89 -6.83
N GLU A 372 -1.43 14.27 -5.92
CA GLU A 372 -2.76 13.67 -5.80
C GLU A 372 -3.56 13.82 -7.12
N SER A 373 -3.68 12.74 -7.89
CA SER A 373 -4.40 12.66 -9.18
C SER A 373 -5.93 12.90 -9.12
N GLY A 374 -6.44 13.38 -7.98
CA GLY A 374 -7.85 13.36 -7.59
C GLY A 374 -8.36 14.72 -7.18
N SER A 375 -7.44 15.62 -6.84
CA SER A 375 -7.75 17.02 -6.63
C SER A 375 -8.37 17.63 -7.88
N TRP A 376 -9.48 18.35 -7.71
CA TRP A 376 -10.20 19.03 -8.79
C TRP A 376 -9.28 19.97 -9.59
N THR A 377 -8.35 20.65 -8.90
CA THR A 377 -7.33 21.51 -9.51
C THR A 377 -6.40 20.72 -10.44
N VAL A 378 -5.99 19.51 -10.04
CA VAL A 378 -5.13 18.63 -10.84
C VAL A 378 -5.86 18.13 -12.09
N ARG A 379 -7.18 17.85 -11.98
CA ARG A 379 -8.00 17.48 -13.15
C ARG A 379 -8.15 18.63 -14.14
N MET A 380 -8.35 19.87 -13.68
CA MET A 380 -8.46 21.05 -14.54
C MET A 380 -7.12 21.45 -15.19
N LEU A 381 -6.00 21.10 -14.54
CA LEU A 381 -4.65 21.37 -15.03
C LEU A 381 -3.98 20.15 -15.65
N ARG A 382 -4.70 19.06 -15.95
CA ARG A 382 -4.12 17.80 -16.45
C ARG A 382 -3.28 17.99 -17.72
N ASP A 383 -3.68 18.94 -18.57
CA ASP A 383 -3.00 19.24 -19.84
C ASP A 383 -1.77 20.17 -19.68
N GLU A 384 -1.51 20.68 -18.47
CA GLU A 384 -0.35 21.54 -18.18
C GLU A 384 0.80 20.73 -17.61
N SER A 385 2.04 21.11 -17.96
CA SER A 385 3.23 20.47 -17.43
C SER A 385 3.36 20.67 -15.91
N LEU A 386 4.05 19.76 -15.22
CA LEU A 386 4.25 19.86 -13.78
C LEU A 386 4.87 21.21 -13.36
N PRO A 387 5.91 21.75 -14.02
CA PRO A 387 6.46 23.05 -13.63
C PRO A 387 5.47 24.22 -13.77
N ILE A 388 4.57 24.17 -14.76
CA ILE A 388 3.49 25.17 -14.91
C ILE A 388 2.51 25.04 -13.74
N ARG A 389 2.17 23.83 -13.33
CA ARG A 389 1.29 23.57 -12.17
C ARG A 389 1.91 24.07 -10.87
N LEU A 390 3.18 23.76 -10.61
CA LEU A 390 3.92 24.30 -9.46
C LEU A 390 4.00 25.83 -9.51
N ALA A 391 4.15 26.43 -10.69
CA ALA A 391 4.11 27.89 -10.83
C ALA A 391 2.73 28.50 -10.52
N VAL A 392 1.63 27.76 -10.76
CA VAL A 392 0.27 28.15 -10.35
C VAL A 392 0.14 28.11 -8.84
N TYR A 393 0.56 27.02 -8.18
CA TYR A 393 0.55 26.90 -6.72
C TYR A 393 1.39 27.99 -6.05
N HIS A 394 2.62 28.21 -6.55
CA HIS A 394 3.49 29.30 -6.12
C HIS A 394 2.80 30.67 -6.19
N LYS A 395 1.89 30.91 -7.14
CA LYS A 395 1.19 32.20 -7.30
C LYS A 395 -0.07 32.32 -6.42
N LEU A 396 -0.75 31.21 -6.15
CA LEU A 396 -2.03 31.20 -5.41
C LEU A 396 -1.83 31.05 -3.90
N LEU A 397 -0.87 30.23 -3.49
CA LEU A 397 -0.63 29.86 -2.08
C LEU A 397 0.65 30.48 -1.53
N GLY A 398 1.70 30.58 -2.36
CA GLY A 398 3.00 31.13 -1.96
C GLY A 398 4.12 30.09 -2.14
N ALA A 399 5.37 30.48 -1.89
CA ALA A 399 6.52 29.57 -2.04
C ALA A 399 6.71 28.64 -0.82
N ALA A 400 6.37 29.13 0.38
CA ALA A 400 6.55 28.46 1.68
C ALA A 400 5.21 28.02 2.29
N ASP A 401 4.29 27.46 1.49
CA ASP A 401 3.01 27.00 2.01
C ASP A 401 3.16 25.59 2.60
N ASP A 402 2.70 25.39 3.84
CA ASP A 402 2.87 24.15 4.60
C ASP A 402 2.02 22.98 4.06
N THR A 403 1.12 23.22 3.09
CA THR A 403 0.30 22.18 2.47
C THR A 403 0.99 21.45 1.32
N TYR A 404 2.21 21.87 0.94
CA TYR A 404 2.95 21.21 -0.12
C TYR A 404 3.54 19.86 0.32
N PRO A 405 3.47 18.81 -0.52
CA PRO A 405 4.22 17.60 -0.27
C PRO A 405 5.72 17.87 -0.23
N ASP A 406 6.45 17.20 0.68
CA ASP A 406 7.91 17.35 0.81
C ASP A 406 8.65 17.12 -0.53
N ALA A 407 8.12 16.22 -1.36
CA ALA A 407 8.66 15.92 -2.69
C ALA A 407 8.59 17.11 -3.68
N TRP A 408 7.79 18.14 -3.40
CA TRP A 408 7.70 19.36 -4.21
C TRP A 408 8.69 20.43 -3.75
N LEU A 409 9.16 20.36 -2.51
CA LEU A 409 10.03 21.37 -1.91
C LEU A 409 11.47 21.18 -2.39
N ASP A 410 12.16 22.30 -2.56
CA ASP A 410 13.61 22.33 -2.74
C ASP A 410 14.26 22.03 -1.37
N PRO A 411 15.01 20.93 -1.21
CA PRO A 411 15.58 20.53 0.08
C PRO A 411 16.54 21.56 0.68
N ALA A 412 17.10 22.46 -0.13
CA ALA A 412 17.97 23.51 0.36
C ALA A 412 17.22 24.68 1.01
N THR A 413 15.95 24.89 0.64
CA THR A 413 15.17 26.05 1.09
C THR A 413 13.92 25.67 1.89
N GLY A 414 13.41 24.46 1.74
CA GLY A 414 12.11 24.07 2.28
C GLY A 414 10.92 24.74 1.58
N GLU A 415 11.15 25.41 0.43
CA GLU A 415 10.13 26.10 -0.36
C GLU A 415 9.99 25.47 -1.75
N LEU A 416 8.93 25.79 -2.49
CA LEU A 416 8.84 25.43 -3.91
C LEU A 416 10.00 26.02 -4.72
N PRO A 417 10.47 25.33 -5.79
CA PRO A 417 11.46 25.90 -6.69
C PRO A 417 11.02 27.25 -7.23
N THR A 418 11.98 28.16 -7.34
CA THR A 418 11.76 29.50 -7.86
C THR A 418 11.17 29.43 -9.27
N LEU A 419 10.42 30.47 -9.66
CA LEU A 419 9.87 30.55 -11.02
C LEU A 419 10.95 30.42 -12.11
N GLN A 420 12.18 30.86 -11.83
CA GLN A 420 13.30 30.71 -12.76
C GLN A 420 13.74 29.25 -12.91
N GLN A 421 13.81 28.49 -11.81
CA GLN A 421 14.07 27.04 -11.84
C GLN A 421 12.93 26.31 -12.54
N LEU A 422 11.67 26.65 -12.28
CA LEU A 422 10.51 26.03 -12.95
C LEU A 422 10.49 26.30 -14.47
N ALA A 423 10.86 27.51 -14.90
CA ALA A 423 10.98 27.83 -16.33
C ALA A 423 12.10 27.01 -17.00
N ALA A 424 13.23 26.82 -16.30
CA ALA A 424 14.35 26.02 -16.78
C ALA A 424 13.99 24.53 -16.87
N LEU A 425 13.26 23.98 -15.89
CA LEU A 425 12.76 22.61 -15.91
C LEU A 425 11.83 22.33 -17.10
N ASP A 426 10.98 23.30 -17.45
CA ASP A 426 10.01 23.19 -18.56
C ASP A 426 10.56 23.63 -19.92
N GLN A 427 11.83 24.07 -20.00
CA GLN A 427 12.48 24.61 -21.19
C GLN A 427 11.77 25.80 -21.85
N ILE A 428 11.13 26.64 -21.06
CA ILE A 428 10.44 27.83 -21.57
C ILE A 428 11.02 29.10 -20.98
N SER A 429 10.80 30.22 -21.69
CA SER A 429 11.18 31.52 -21.15
C SER A 429 10.27 31.90 -19.97
N MET A 430 10.82 32.64 -19.01
CA MET A 430 10.07 33.18 -17.88
C MET A 430 8.77 33.93 -18.27
N PRO A 431 8.75 34.76 -19.34
CA PRO A 431 7.51 35.35 -19.83
C PRO A 431 6.48 34.32 -20.30
N THR A 432 6.92 33.22 -20.92
CA THR A 432 6.05 32.13 -21.38
C THR A 432 5.48 31.35 -20.20
N LEU A 433 6.31 31.03 -19.19
CA LEU A 433 5.85 30.41 -17.94
C LEU A 433 4.77 31.26 -17.28
N ARG A 434 5.02 32.57 -17.14
CA ARG A 434 4.05 33.51 -16.55
C ARG A 434 2.75 33.59 -17.34
N LYS A 435 2.83 33.57 -18.68
CA LYS A 435 1.65 33.59 -19.56
C LYS A 435 0.81 32.32 -19.37
N ARG A 436 1.41 31.13 -19.51
CA ARG A 436 0.72 29.84 -19.35
C ARG A 436 0.15 29.66 -17.95
N ARG A 437 0.90 30.03 -16.91
CA ARG A 437 0.41 30.08 -15.53
C ARG A 437 -0.83 30.96 -15.39
N ASN A 438 -0.82 32.17 -15.95
CA ASN A 438 -1.97 33.08 -15.85
C ASN A 438 -3.19 32.55 -16.63
N GLU A 439 -2.97 31.92 -17.79
CA GLU A 439 -4.02 31.24 -18.57
C GLU A 439 -4.62 30.06 -17.79
N ALA A 440 -3.78 29.25 -17.13
CA ALA A 440 -4.19 28.17 -16.23
C ALA A 440 -5.00 28.69 -15.02
N ILE A 441 -4.56 29.77 -14.38
CA ILE A 441 -5.32 30.42 -13.29
C ILE A 441 -6.67 30.94 -13.79
N ALA A 442 -6.72 31.57 -14.96
CA ALA A 442 -7.97 32.05 -15.54
C ALA A 442 -8.95 30.91 -15.83
N ARG A 443 -8.45 29.74 -16.29
CA ARG A 443 -9.27 28.54 -16.47
C ARG A 443 -9.83 28.01 -15.16
N LEU A 444 -9.03 27.97 -14.09
CA LEU A 444 -9.49 27.57 -12.75
C LEU A 444 -10.57 28.52 -12.22
N GLN A 445 -10.36 29.83 -12.35
CA GLN A 445 -11.34 30.85 -11.92
C GLN A 445 -12.64 30.77 -12.71
N ALA A 446 -12.58 30.52 -14.02
CA ALA A 446 -13.78 30.35 -14.84
C ALA A 446 -14.55 29.06 -14.53
N ALA A 447 -13.84 27.99 -14.12
CA ALA A 447 -14.43 26.71 -13.75
C ALA A 447 -15.07 26.72 -12.35
N GLY A 448 -14.53 27.51 -11.40
CA GLY A 448 -15.11 27.67 -10.06
C GLY A 448 -16.28 28.65 -9.96
N ALA A 449 -16.55 29.43 -11.03
CA ALA A 449 -17.66 30.37 -11.12
C ALA A 449 -18.94 29.78 -11.75
N ARG A 450 -18.90 28.52 -12.19
CA ARG A 450 -20.05 27.73 -12.66
C ARG A 450 -20.44 26.72 -11.59
#